data_AF-A0ABD7XBI3-F1
#
_entry.id   AF-A0ABD7XBI3-F1
#
_cell.length_a   1.000
_cell.length_b   1.000
_cell.length_c   1.000
_cell.angle_alpha   90.00
_cell.angle_beta   90.00
_cell.angle_gamma   90.00
#
_symmetry.space_group_name_H-M   'P 1'
#
loop_
_entity.id
_entity.type
_entity.pdbx_description
1 polymer ?
#
loop_
_entity_poly.entity_id
_entity_poly.type
_entity_poly.pdbx_seq_one_letter_code
_entity_poly.pdbx_strand_id
1 'polypeptide(L)'
;MSEVYVKPCPFCGSENTCFNAFSILSDAYVLCKQCNASIEISVPWDDMDEKEHDKVCFDKLLTKWNKRVSKMNKPELNENQQVVLDWLKANVEQDNASPMCAVFLLGEWQTRIGSKELRSVDISYCGLNSKQQAQVLRAFADWIEQEEAE
;
A
#
# COMPACT_ATOMS: atom_id res chain seq x y z
N MET A 1 29.63 -5.38 5.68
CA MET A 1 28.88 -4.16 5.30
C MET A 1 27.47 -4.62 5.00
N SER A 2 26.50 -4.36 5.88
CA SER A 2 25.11 -4.71 5.64
C SER A 2 24.59 -3.90 4.45
N GLU A 3 24.00 -4.56 3.47
CA GLU A 3 23.36 -3.89 2.33
C GLU A 3 22.21 -3.03 2.85
N VAL A 4 22.28 -1.73 2.60
CA VAL A 4 21.20 -0.80 2.98
C VAL A 4 20.03 -1.02 2.04
N TYR A 5 18.96 -1.65 2.53
CA TYR A 5 17.76 -1.89 1.75
C TYR A 5 16.84 -0.65 1.73
N VAL A 6 16.53 -0.15 0.54
CA VAL A 6 15.63 0.99 0.32
C VAL A 6 14.37 0.50 -0.40
N LYS A 7 13.19 0.68 0.19
CA LYS A 7 11.93 0.30 -0.44
C LYS A 7 11.64 1.13 -1.70
N PRO A 8 11.20 0.51 -2.82
CA PRO A 8 10.83 1.23 -4.04
C PRO A 8 9.73 2.25 -3.80
N CYS A 9 9.75 3.35 -4.56
CA CYS A 9 8.78 4.44 -4.46
C CYS A 9 7.33 3.91 -4.48
N PRO A 10 6.47 4.30 -3.53
CA PRO A 10 5.13 3.73 -3.41
C PRO A 10 4.17 4.27 -4.48
N PHE A 11 4.53 5.37 -5.15
CA PHE A 11 3.71 6.02 -6.16
C PHE A 11 3.95 5.50 -7.57
N CYS A 12 5.21 5.14 -7.90
CA CYS A 12 5.60 4.75 -9.26
C CYS A 12 6.39 3.44 -9.33
N GLY A 13 6.68 2.79 -8.20
CA GLY A 13 7.48 1.55 -8.15
C GLY A 13 8.96 1.73 -8.44
N SER A 14 9.43 2.96 -8.67
CA SER A 14 10.83 3.24 -9.00
C SER A 14 11.76 2.99 -7.83
N GLU A 15 12.90 2.37 -8.09
CA GLU A 15 14.03 2.25 -7.15
C GLU A 15 14.96 3.49 -7.18
N ASN A 16 14.69 4.43 -8.08
CA ASN A 16 15.51 5.61 -8.29
C ASN A 16 15.19 6.71 -7.26
N THR A 17 15.71 6.54 -6.04
CA THR A 17 15.56 7.46 -4.91
C THR A 17 16.90 8.07 -4.51
N CYS A 18 16.94 9.37 -4.20
CA CYS A 18 18.13 10.00 -3.65
C CYS A 18 17.86 10.65 -2.30
N PHE A 19 18.86 10.57 -1.43
CA PHE A 19 18.88 11.10 -0.07
C PHE A 19 19.91 12.22 -0.02
N ASN A 20 19.54 13.39 0.49
CA ASN A 20 20.41 14.55 0.59
C ASN A 20 20.22 15.22 1.97
N ALA A 21 21.31 15.75 2.52
CA ALA A 21 21.30 16.66 3.66
C ALA A 21 21.92 17.99 3.22
N PHE A 22 21.49 19.10 3.79
CA PHE A 22 22.07 20.40 3.52
C PHE A 22 23.23 20.68 4.50
N SER A 23 24.47 20.85 4.01
CA SER A 23 25.66 21.05 4.86
C SER A 23 25.65 22.27 5.79
N ILE A 24 24.66 23.16 5.66
CA ILE A 24 24.53 24.39 6.46
C ILE A 24 23.15 24.57 7.10
N LEU A 25 22.20 23.69 6.80
CA LEU A 25 20.84 23.74 7.33
C LEU A 25 20.56 22.46 8.11
N SER A 26 19.60 22.51 9.01
CA SER A 26 19.09 21.31 9.69
C SER A 26 18.30 20.39 8.77
N ASP A 27 18.04 20.80 7.53
CA ASP A 27 17.08 20.12 6.68
C ASP A 27 17.72 18.99 5.87
N ALA A 28 16.97 17.90 5.71
CA ALA A 28 17.36 16.76 4.91
C ALA A 28 16.13 16.19 4.22
N TYR A 29 16.33 15.61 3.03
CA TYR A 29 15.23 15.11 2.23
C TYR A 29 15.58 13.86 1.44
N VAL A 30 14.56 13.05 1.19
CA VAL A 30 14.58 11.95 0.24
C VAL A 30 13.60 12.25 -0.88
N LEU A 31 13.99 12.01 -2.13
CA LEU A 31 13.12 12.21 -3.30
C LEU A 31 13.16 11.02 -4.26
N CYS A 32 12.02 10.73 -4.88
CA CYS A 32 11.94 9.83 -6.03
C CYS A 32 12.15 10.63 -7.33
N LYS A 33 13.21 10.33 -8.08
CA LYS A 33 13.55 11.08 -9.30
C LYS A 33 12.53 10.92 -10.44
N GLN A 34 11.67 9.91 -10.37
CA GLN A 34 10.71 9.61 -11.42
C GLN A 34 9.36 10.31 -11.24
N CYS A 35 8.84 10.37 -10.02
CA CYS A 35 7.51 10.96 -9.74
C CYS A 35 7.56 12.20 -8.84
N ASN A 36 8.77 12.63 -8.45
CA ASN A 36 9.02 13.78 -7.60
C ASN A 36 8.40 13.71 -6.19
N ALA A 37 7.97 12.52 -5.75
CA ALA A 37 7.54 12.31 -4.37
C ALA A 37 8.74 12.49 -3.42
N SER A 38 8.58 13.33 -2.41
CA SER A 38 9.63 13.62 -1.42
C SER A 38 9.15 13.48 0.01
N ILE A 39 10.09 13.23 0.92
CA ILE A 39 9.92 13.37 2.36
C ILE A 39 11.03 14.28 2.86
N GLU A 40 10.65 15.31 3.60
CA GLU A 40 11.57 16.26 4.21
C GLU A 40 11.56 16.08 5.73
N ILE A 41 12.73 16.20 6.34
CA ILE A 41 12.92 16.18 7.79
C ILE A 41 13.85 17.32 8.20
N SER A 42 13.76 17.70 9.46
CA SER A 42 14.70 18.61 10.09
C SER A 42 15.41 17.87 11.23
N VAL A 43 16.74 17.90 11.20
CA VAL A 43 17.65 17.27 12.15
C VAL A 43 18.57 18.37 12.70
N PRO A 44 18.40 18.75 13.98
CA PRO A 44 19.32 19.67 14.64
C PRO A 44 20.76 19.17 14.58
N TRP A 45 21.73 20.10 14.56
CA TRP A 45 23.15 19.77 14.49
C TRP A 45 23.70 19.25 15.83
N ASP A 46 23.18 19.70 16.97
CA ASP A 46 23.53 19.20 18.33
C ASP A 46 25.03 18.88 18.53
N ASP A 47 25.91 19.80 18.14
CA ASP A 47 27.37 19.69 18.19
C ASP A 47 28.01 18.52 17.39
N MET A 48 27.24 17.87 16.50
CA MET A 48 27.71 16.85 15.57
C MET A 48 28.60 17.43 14.48
N ASP A 49 29.57 16.64 14.02
CA ASP A 49 30.29 16.95 12.77
C ASP A 49 29.44 16.63 11.52
N GLU A 50 29.88 17.12 10.35
CA GLU A 50 29.15 16.93 9.09
C GLU A 50 28.90 15.45 8.75
N LYS A 51 29.86 14.55 9.04
CA LYS A 51 29.70 13.12 8.74
C LYS A 51 28.71 12.45 9.68
N GLU A 52 28.73 12.85 10.96
CA GLU A 52 27.78 12.38 11.96
C GLU A 52 26.37 12.86 11.63
N HIS A 53 26.22 14.13 11.26
CA HIS A 53 24.95 14.71 10.84
C HIS A 53 24.39 14.02 9.59
N ASP A 54 25.22 13.84 8.55
CA ASP A 54 24.84 13.15 7.31
C ASP A 54 24.35 11.73 7.58
N LYS A 55 25.03 11.00 8.46
CA LYS A 55 24.65 9.65 8.85
C LYS A 55 23.30 9.64 9.58
N VAL A 56 23.10 10.54 10.54
CA VAL A 56 21.84 10.64 11.29
C VAL A 56 20.68 11.03 10.36
N CYS A 57 20.92 11.96 9.44
CA CYS A 57 19.98 12.36 8.40
C CYS A 57 19.59 11.18 7.52
N PHE A 58 20.59 10.44 7.01
CA PHE A 58 20.38 9.27 6.19
C PHE A 58 19.56 8.19 6.93
N ASP A 59 19.93 7.83 8.15
CA ASP A 59 19.25 6.79 8.93
C ASP A 59 17.79 7.18 9.25
N LYS A 60 17.54 8.45 9.59
CA LYS A 60 16.19 8.97 9.84
C LYS A 60 15.35 8.98 8.56
N LEU A 61 15.91 9.46 7.45
CA LEU A 61 15.23 9.47 6.16
C LEU A 61 14.94 8.06 5.67
N LEU A 62 15.91 7.15 5.77
CA LEU A 62 15.74 5.75 5.38
C LEU A 62 14.63 5.09 6.21
N THR A 63 14.63 5.33 7.52
CA THR A 63 13.59 4.83 8.41
C THR A 63 12.22 5.37 8.02
N LYS A 64 12.09 6.69 7.81
CA LYS A 64 10.82 7.30 7.40
C LYS A 64 10.37 6.84 6.02
N TRP A 65 11.30 6.72 5.07
CA TRP A 65 11.04 6.18 3.76
C TRP A 65 10.52 4.76 3.94
N ASN A 66 11.29 3.82 4.50
CA ASN A 66 10.89 2.41 4.55
C ASN A 66 9.67 2.11 5.45
N LYS A 67 9.42 2.92 6.48
CA LYS A 67 8.23 2.82 7.34
C LYS A 67 7.03 3.60 6.82
N ARG A 68 7.14 4.32 5.71
CA ARG A 68 5.97 4.97 5.10
C ARG A 68 4.95 3.89 4.81
N VAL A 69 3.77 4.01 5.42
CA VAL A 69 2.61 3.29 4.91
C VAL A 69 2.42 3.83 3.50
N SER A 70 2.34 2.95 2.52
CA SER A 70 1.88 3.33 1.19
C SER A 70 0.46 3.86 1.34
N LYS A 71 0.32 5.15 1.67
CA LYS A 71 -0.88 5.92 1.37
C LYS A 71 -0.94 6.06 -0.15
N MET A 72 -1.05 4.93 -0.86
CA MET A 72 -1.88 4.94 -2.04
C MET A 72 -3.20 5.47 -1.51
N ASN A 73 -3.60 6.68 -1.93
CA ASN A 73 -4.94 7.18 -1.68
C ASN A 73 -5.88 5.99 -1.89
N LYS A 74 -6.44 5.45 -0.81
CA LYS A 74 -7.41 4.36 -0.90
C LYS A 74 -8.50 4.96 -1.78
N PRO A 75 -8.60 4.57 -3.05
CA PRO A 75 -9.59 5.16 -3.91
C PRO A 75 -10.92 4.81 -3.28
N GLU A 76 -11.78 5.81 -3.10
CA GLU A 76 -13.13 5.57 -2.60
C GLU A 76 -13.77 4.54 -3.53
N LEU A 77 -14.10 3.39 -2.96
CA LEU A 77 -14.69 2.29 -3.71
C LEU A 77 -16.11 2.72 -4.09
N ASN A 78 -16.46 2.56 -5.37
CA ASN A 78 -17.84 2.76 -5.77
C ASN A 78 -18.74 1.61 -5.27
N GLU A 79 -20.05 1.76 -5.44
CA GLU A 79 -21.04 0.79 -4.96
C GLU A 79 -20.75 -0.65 -5.44
N ASN A 80 -20.40 -0.83 -6.72
CA ASN A 80 -20.08 -2.16 -7.25
C ASN A 80 -18.81 -2.75 -6.62
N GLN A 81 -17.79 -1.92 -6.39
CA GLN A 81 -16.57 -2.35 -5.72
C GLN A 81 -16.83 -2.75 -4.26
N GLN A 82 -17.72 -2.01 -3.57
CA GLN A 82 -18.07 -2.29 -2.19
C GLN A 82 -18.85 -3.61 -2.07
N VAL A 83 -19.83 -3.85 -2.95
CA VAL A 83 -20.58 -5.12 -2.98
C VAL A 83 -19.64 -6.32 -3.16
N VAL A 84 -18.65 -6.22 -4.05
CA VAL A 84 -17.69 -7.30 -4.28
C VAL A 84 -16.74 -7.46 -3.09
N LEU A 85 -16.28 -6.36 -2.48
CA LEU A 85 -15.42 -6.41 -1.29
C LEU A 85 -16.13 -7.05 -0.10
N ASP A 86 -17.37 -6.67 0.16
CA ASP A 86 -18.15 -7.21 1.29
C ASP A 86 -18.42 -8.70 1.11
N TRP A 87 -18.66 -9.14 -0.13
CA TRP A 87 -18.78 -10.57 -0.43
C TRP A 87 -17.48 -11.34 -0.17
N LEU A 88 -16.32 -10.79 -0.55
CA LEU A 88 -15.02 -11.41 -0.28
C LEU A 88 -14.77 -11.57 1.23
N LYS A 89 -15.08 -10.54 2.02
CA LYS A 89 -14.97 -10.59 3.49
C LYS A 89 -15.88 -11.64 4.10
N ALA A 90 -17.15 -11.65 3.69
CA ALA A 90 -18.12 -12.62 4.18
C ALA A 90 -17.71 -14.07 3.88
N ASN A 91 -17.07 -14.35 2.73
CA ASN A 91 -16.57 -15.69 2.42
C ASN A 91 -15.40 -16.11 3.32
N VAL A 92 -14.53 -15.17 3.69
CA VAL A 92 -13.44 -15.46 4.65
C VAL A 92 -14.03 -15.72 6.04
N GLU A 93 -14.97 -14.89 6.49
CA GLU A 93 -15.59 -14.98 7.82
C GLU A 93 -16.51 -16.21 7.98
N GLN A 94 -17.37 -16.48 6.99
CA GLN A 94 -18.42 -17.50 7.09
C GLN A 94 -17.92 -18.91 6.77
N ASP A 95 -17.04 -19.04 5.78
CA ASP A 95 -16.62 -20.36 5.29
C ASP A 95 -15.23 -20.78 5.80
N ASN A 96 -14.60 -19.96 6.67
CA ASN A 96 -13.19 -20.11 7.09
C ASN A 96 -12.26 -20.32 5.87
N ALA A 97 -12.66 -19.74 4.73
CA ALA A 97 -11.96 -19.90 3.47
C ALA A 97 -10.71 -19.03 3.50
N SER A 98 -9.58 -19.59 3.08
CA SER A 98 -8.38 -18.76 2.90
C SER A 98 -8.70 -17.58 1.98
N PRO A 99 -8.10 -16.40 2.15
CA PRO A 99 -8.30 -15.26 1.25
C PRO A 99 -8.14 -15.61 -0.24
N MET A 100 -7.22 -16.52 -0.55
CA MET A 100 -7.01 -17.01 -1.91
C MET A 100 -8.19 -17.85 -2.44
N CYS A 101 -8.83 -18.64 -1.57
CA CYS A 101 -10.05 -19.37 -1.91
C CYS A 101 -11.22 -18.42 -2.20
N ALA A 102 -11.40 -17.36 -1.40
CA ALA A 102 -12.44 -16.36 -1.64
C ALA A 102 -12.28 -15.68 -3.02
N VAL A 103 -11.03 -15.33 -3.40
CA VAL A 103 -10.72 -14.78 -4.73
C VAL A 103 -11.00 -15.79 -5.85
N PHE A 104 -10.65 -17.06 -5.65
CA PHE A 104 -10.95 -18.13 -6.61
C PHE A 104 -12.46 -18.27 -6.85
N LEU A 105 -13.26 -18.32 -5.78
CA LEU A 105 -14.72 -18.44 -5.86
C LEU A 105 -15.36 -17.19 -6.50
N LEU A 106 -14.78 -16.00 -6.31
CA LEU A 106 -15.18 -14.78 -7.02
C LEU A 106 -14.86 -14.82 -8.53
N GLY A 107 -13.92 -15.66 -8.97
CA GLY A 107 -13.69 -15.91 -10.39
C GLY A 107 -14.66 -16.94 -10.97
N GLU A 108 -15.07 -17.91 -10.15
CA GLU A 108 -15.88 -19.05 -10.59
C GLU A 108 -17.32 -18.64 -10.92
N TRP A 109 -17.71 -18.75 -12.19
CA TRP A 109 -19.02 -18.29 -12.66
C TRP A 109 -20.18 -19.11 -12.07
N GLN A 110 -19.95 -20.41 -11.81
CA GLN A 110 -20.96 -21.34 -11.29
C GLN A 110 -21.37 -21.06 -9.84
N THR A 111 -20.49 -20.48 -9.03
CA THR A 111 -20.80 -20.11 -7.64
C THR A 111 -21.74 -18.91 -7.58
N ARG A 112 -21.74 -18.04 -8.60
CA ARG A 112 -22.57 -16.82 -8.65
C ARG A 112 -23.88 -16.97 -9.42
N ILE A 113 -23.97 -17.92 -10.36
CA ILE A 113 -25.14 -18.05 -11.24
C ILE A 113 -25.96 -19.28 -10.87
N GLY A 114 -27.03 -19.01 -10.13
CA GLY A 114 -28.00 -20.01 -9.70
C GLY A 114 -28.75 -19.61 -8.43
N SER A 115 -28.12 -18.83 -7.55
CA SER A 115 -28.77 -18.28 -6.36
C SER A 115 -29.28 -16.86 -6.63
N LYS A 116 -30.53 -16.58 -6.24
CA LYS A 116 -31.07 -15.21 -6.30
C LYS A 116 -30.29 -14.25 -5.39
N GLU A 117 -29.66 -14.79 -4.36
CA GLU A 117 -28.91 -14.07 -3.33
C GLU A 117 -27.57 -13.53 -3.85
N LEU A 118 -26.94 -14.18 -4.83
CA LEU A 118 -25.64 -13.77 -5.38
C LEU A 118 -25.74 -12.96 -6.68
N ARG A 119 -26.97 -12.70 -7.15
CA ARG A 119 -27.20 -11.96 -8.40
C ARG A 119 -26.65 -10.52 -8.35
N SER A 120 -26.76 -9.85 -7.20
CA SER A 120 -26.22 -8.50 -7.02
C SER A 120 -24.69 -8.50 -7.13
N VAL A 121 -24.04 -9.48 -6.51
CA VAL A 121 -22.58 -9.66 -6.56
C VAL A 121 -22.10 -9.92 -7.98
N ASP A 122 -22.81 -10.77 -8.73
CA ASP A 122 -22.47 -11.07 -10.12
C ASP A 122 -22.56 -9.83 -11.03
N ILE A 123 -23.65 -9.07 -10.91
CA ILE A 123 -23.84 -7.81 -11.66
C ILE A 123 -22.73 -6.82 -11.33
N SER A 124 -22.44 -6.64 -10.03
CA SER A 124 -21.40 -5.72 -9.58
C SER A 124 -20.01 -6.14 -10.06
N TYR A 125 -19.66 -7.43 -9.96
CA TYR A 125 -18.38 -7.97 -10.44
C TYR A 125 -18.22 -7.81 -11.95
N CYS A 126 -19.24 -8.16 -12.74
CA CYS A 126 -19.22 -8.00 -14.20
C CYS A 126 -19.16 -6.52 -14.63
N GLY A 127 -19.61 -5.60 -13.77
CA GLY A 127 -19.52 -4.16 -13.99
C GLY A 127 -18.15 -3.55 -13.68
N LEU A 128 -17.19 -4.30 -13.11
CA LEU A 128 -15.87 -3.78 -12.79
C LEU A 128 -14.92 -3.83 -13.99
N ASN A 129 -14.18 -2.73 -14.21
CA ASN A 129 -13.00 -2.76 -15.07
C ASN A 129 -11.76 -3.26 -14.32
N SER A 130 -10.66 -3.57 -15.04
CA SER A 130 -9.43 -4.11 -14.44
C SER A 130 -8.82 -3.21 -13.36
N LYS A 131 -8.94 -1.88 -13.50
CA LYS A 131 -8.47 -0.94 -12.47
C LYS A 131 -9.30 -1.08 -11.20
N GLN A 132 -10.62 -1.18 -11.33
CA GLN A 132 -11.53 -1.34 -10.20
C GLN A 132 -11.37 -2.69 -9.51
N GLN A 133 -11.14 -3.76 -10.26
CA GLN A 133 -10.81 -5.08 -9.72
C GLN A 133 -9.53 -5.03 -8.86
N ALA A 134 -8.47 -4.41 -9.37
CA ALA A 134 -7.22 -4.25 -8.61
C ALA A 134 -7.40 -3.41 -7.33
N GLN A 135 -8.29 -2.42 -7.35
CA GLN A 135 -8.62 -1.62 -6.16
C GLN A 135 -9.38 -2.44 -5.11
N VAL A 136 -10.31 -3.30 -5.52
CA VAL A 136 -11.01 -4.23 -4.61
C VAL A 136 -10.03 -5.21 -3.97
N LEU A 137 -9.13 -5.81 -4.78
CA LEU A 137 -8.12 -6.74 -4.26
C LEU A 137 -7.18 -6.07 -3.25
N ARG A 138 -6.79 -4.81 -3.49
CA ARG A 138 -5.99 -4.05 -2.52
C ARG A 138 -6.75 -3.81 -1.22
N ALA A 139 -8.00 -3.35 -1.31
CA ALA A 139 -8.82 -3.09 -0.13
C ALA A 139 -9.09 -4.38 0.68
N PHE A 140 -9.21 -5.52 -0.01
CA PHE A 140 -9.34 -6.83 0.60
C PHE A 140 -8.07 -7.26 1.33
N ALA A 141 -6.89 -7.12 0.70
CA ALA A 141 -5.61 -7.39 1.34
C ALA A 141 -5.37 -6.48 2.57
N ASP A 142 -5.64 -5.18 2.44
CA ASP A 142 -5.52 -4.22 3.54
C ASP A 142 -6.42 -4.59 4.73
N TRP A 143 -7.61 -5.15 4.48
CA TRP A 143 -8.52 -5.58 5.54
C TRP A 143 -7.98 -6.80 6.29
N ILE A 144 -7.46 -7.81 5.58
CA ILE A 144 -6.89 -9.02 6.19
C ILE A 144 -5.69 -8.67 7.07
N GLU A 145 -4.78 -7.82 6.58
CA GLU A 145 -3.58 -7.43 7.33
C GLU A 145 -3.89 -6.52 8.53
N GLN A 146 -5.07 -5.88 8.58
CA GLN A 146 -5.49 -5.07 9.71
C GLN A 146 -6.03 -5.90 10.89
N GLU A 147 -6.51 -7.13 10.67
CA GLU A 147 -7.01 -8.01 11.75
C GLU A 147 -5.89 -8.68 12.57
N GLU A 148 -4.64 -8.73 12.08
CA GLU A 148 -3.51 -9.31 12.83
C GLU A 148 -2.87 -8.34 13.85
N ALA A 149 -3.40 -7.11 13.98
CA ALA A 149 -2.81 -6.05 14.80
C ALA A 149 -3.60 -5.69 16.08
N GLU A 150 -4.71 -6.37 16.38
CA GLU A 150 -5.50 -6.20 17.62
C GLU A 150 -5.31 -7.36 18.63
#